data_AF-D6LI83-F1
#
_entry.id   AF-D6LI83-F1
#
_cell.length_a   1.000
_cell.length_b   1.000
_cell.length_c   1.000
_cell.angle_alpha   90.00
_cell.angle_beta   90.00
_cell.angle_gamma   90.00
#
_symmetry.space_group_name_H-M   'P 1'
#
loop_
_entity.id
_entity.type
_entity.pdbx_description
1 polymer ?
#
loop_
_entity_poly.entity_id
_entity_poly.type
_entity_poly.pdbx_seq_one_letter_code
_entity_poly.pdbx_strand_id
1 'polypeptide(L)'
;MKKVMLLLFAFCSFLAYSAKTVDYQEVDKYIRQKLDRDKEITFTYKVNQADFTLEGYSDGKLTAVTDLKSNPAQAAMDGMKSVVSEKNGKLNPEYKIFAADGKLLSEQKFKLNKSIRLFDTANIMAYLDGDIPYDDRLMELFNAVDTMETIGYHPNNVKYIKNIYVNHKNNTVKIEVKDYRENPMMLQIANIDIKTLSGKTEYFYPNGKLFSTMNVKNGVLDGEAKLYYENGKLKFTATNKNGKMNGIVTTYSEDGKVTKQIELKDGEIVREIQ
;
A
#
# COMPACT_ATOMS: atom_id res chain seq x y z
N MET A 1 8.17 14.76 -10.29
CA MET A 1 7.79 14.82 -8.87
C MET A 1 7.03 13.59 -8.34
N LYS A 2 6.66 12.59 -9.16
CA LYS A 2 5.95 11.37 -8.68
C LYS A 2 6.82 10.34 -7.93
N LYS A 3 8.16 10.40 -8.05
CA LYS A 3 9.07 9.39 -7.46
C LYS A 3 9.33 9.54 -5.96
N VAL A 4 9.18 10.73 -5.39
CA VAL A 4 9.36 10.95 -3.94
C VAL A 4 8.18 10.40 -3.12
N MET A 5 7.01 10.26 -3.75
CA MET A 5 5.77 9.89 -3.05
C MET A 5 5.55 8.37 -2.92
N LEU A 6 6.13 7.55 -3.82
CA LEU A 6 6.18 6.09 -3.65
C LEU A 6 7.11 5.68 -2.50
N LEU A 7 8.16 6.47 -2.23
CA LEU A 7 9.12 6.22 -1.14
C LEU A 7 8.48 6.33 0.26
N LEU A 8 7.36 7.06 0.40
CA LEU A 8 6.65 7.22 1.67
C LEU A 8 5.80 6.00 2.07
N PHE A 9 5.42 5.14 1.13
CA PHE A 9 4.58 3.96 1.40
C PHE A 9 5.38 2.66 1.49
N ALA A 10 6.59 2.65 0.95
CA ALA A 10 7.55 1.55 1.14
C ALA A 10 8.24 1.57 2.52
N PHE A 11 7.90 2.50 3.42
CA PHE A 11 8.60 2.64 4.71
C PHE A 11 8.47 1.44 5.66
N CYS A 12 7.56 0.51 5.38
CA CYS A 12 7.48 -0.74 6.12
C CYS A 12 8.39 -1.83 5.52
N SER A 13 8.54 -1.92 4.20
CA SER A 13 9.29 -2.99 3.52
C SER A 13 10.80 -2.83 3.58
N PHE A 14 11.29 -1.69 4.09
CA PHE A 14 12.70 -1.34 4.08
C PHE A 14 13.39 -1.30 5.45
N LEU A 15 12.80 -1.92 6.48
CA LEU A 15 13.62 -2.62 7.48
C LEU A 15 14.25 -3.90 6.87
N ALA A 16 14.67 -3.82 5.60
CA ALA A 16 15.45 -4.82 4.91
C ALA A 16 16.82 -4.84 5.58
N TYR A 17 16.90 -5.74 6.56
CA TYR A 17 18.02 -6.05 7.42
C TYR A 17 19.33 -6.11 6.63
N SER A 18 20.14 -5.05 6.75
CA SER A 18 21.45 -4.95 6.10
C SER A 18 22.58 -5.01 7.13
N ALA A 19 23.08 -6.22 7.31
CA ALA A 19 24.46 -6.63 7.63
C ALA A 19 25.10 -6.28 9.00
N LYS A 20 25.22 -7.35 9.81
CA LYS A 20 26.30 -7.73 10.75
C LYS A 20 26.45 -7.03 12.12
N THR A 21 25.80 -5.91 12.41
CA THR A 21 26.04 -5.20 13.70
C THR A 21 24.93 -5.36 14.74
N VAL A 22 23.75 -5.85 14.36
CA VAL A 22 22.59 -5.98 15.25
C VAL A 22 22.10 -7.42 15.29
N ASP A 23 22.01 -8.00 16.49
CA ASP A 23 21.33 -9.27 16.71
C ASP A 23 19.81 -9.05 16.75
N TYR A 24 19.13 -9.47 15.68
CA TYR A 24 17.70 -9.23 15.53
C TYR A 24 16.84 -10.07 16.46
N GLN A 25 17.31 -11.21 16.96
CA GLN A 25 16.57 -11.98 17.96
C GLN A 25 16.53 -11.22 19.28
N GLU A 26 17.66 -10.62 19.67
CA GLU A 26 17.74 -9.80 20.88
C GLU A 26 17.06 -8.44 20.73
N VAL A 27 16.95 -7.90 19.51
CA VAL A 27 16.11 -6.72 19.24
C VAL A 27 14.63 -7.06 19.35
N ASP A 28 14.16 -8.13 18.71
CA ASP A 28 12.75 -8.55 18.77
C ASP A 28 12.32 -8.81 20.21
N LYS A 29 13.16 -9.50 20.98
CA LYS A 29 12.96 -9.73 22.42
C LYS A 29 12.87 -8.43 23.21
N TYR A 30 13.78 -7.47 22.94
CA TYR A 30 13.74 -6.15 23.56
C TYR A 30 12.45 -5.39 23.24
N ILE A 31 12.03 -5.38 21.97
CA ILE A 31 10.81 -4.71 21.52
C ILE A 31 9.60 -5.33 22.20
N ARG A 32 9.52 -6.67 22.26
CA ARG A 32 8.42 -7.37 22.94
C ARG A 32 8.37 -7.06 24.44
N GLN A 33 9.51 -7.10 25.12
CA GLN A 33 9.61 -6.76 26.55
C GLN A 33 9.17 -5.32 26.82
N LYS A 34 9.60 -4.37 25.98
CA LYS A 34 9.19 -2.96 26.06
C LYS A 34 7.70 -2.78 25.85
N LEU A 35 7.15 -3.36 24.78
CA LEU A 35 5.71 -3.31 24.52
C LEU A 35 4.90 -4.00 25.63
N ASP A 36 5.39 -5.08 26.23
CA ASP A 36 4.71 -5.72 27.36
C ASP A 36 4.66 -4.83 28.59
N ARG A 37 5.77 -4.13 28.90
CA ARG A 37 5.91 -3.26 30.06
C ARG A 37 5.20 -1.91 29.88
N ASP A 38 5.50 -1.22 28.79
CA ASP A 38 5.14 0.19 28.59
C ASP A 38 3.93 0.37 27.66
N LYS A 39 3.51 -0.69 26.97
CA LYS A 39 2.49 -0.68 25.90
C LYS A 39 2.82 0.24 24.73
N GLU A 40 4.03 0.80 24.67
CA GLU A 40 4.49 1.72 23.63
C GLU A 40 6.00 1.69 23.55
N ILE A 41 6.55 1.85 22.35
CA ILE A 41 8.00 1.96 22.10
C ILE A 41 8.22 3.02 21.02
N THR A 42 9.23 3.86 21.25
CA THR A 42 9.68 4.89 20.29
C THR A 42 11.00 4.47 19.67
N PHE A 43 11.11 4.72 18.36
CA PHE A 43 12.35 4.60 17.59
C PHE A 43 12.73 5.97 17.02
N THR A 44 14.02 6.30 17.04
CA THR A 44 14.58 7.49 16.37
C THR A 44 15.64 7.07 15.38
N TYR A 45 15.77 7.81 14.29
CA TYR A 45 16.68 7.47 13.21
C TYR A 45 17.75 8.56 13.04
N LYS A 46 18.99 8.14 12.80
CA LYS A 46 20.11 9.04 12.63
C LYS A 46 21.06 8.53 11.56
N VAL A 47 21.53 9.43 10.70
CA VAL A 47 22.58 9.10 9.75
C VAL A 47 23.95 9.15 10.45
N ASN A 48 24.69 8.05 10.34
CA ASN A 48 26.10 7.99 10.68
C ASN A 48 26.91 8.24 9.40
N GLN A 49 27.46 9.45 9.31
CA GLN A 49 28.23 9.92 8.16
C GLN A 49 29.58 9.20 8.01
N ALA A 50 30.15 8.67 9.10
CA ALA A 50 31.44 7.99 9.05
C ALA A 50 31.29 6.62 8.35
N ASP A 51 30.23 5.89 8.69
CA ASP A 51 29.98 4.54 8.19
C ASP A 51 29.03 4.50 6.98
N PHE A 52 28.46 5.64 6.60
CA PHE A 52 27.42 5.75 5.57
C PHE A 52 26.22 4.84 5.87
N THR A 53 25.73 4.89 7.11
CA THR A 53 24.58 4.10 7.56
C THR A 53 23.46 4.98 8.09
N LEU A 54 22.23 4.48 8.01
CA LEU A 54 21.12 4.96 8.82
C LEU A 54 20.96 4.02 10.01
N GLU A 55 20.99 4.58 11.21
CA GLU A 55 20.91 3.85 12.47
C GLU A 55 19.59 4.15 13.17
N GLY A 56 18.89 3.10 13.58
CA GLY A 56 17.66 3.19 14.37
C GLY A 56 17.92 2.89 15.84
N TYR A 57 17.38 3.71 16.72
CA TYR A 57 17.59 3.60 18.17
C TYR A 57 16.28 3.61 18.94
N SER A 58 16.26 2.91 20.07
CA SER A 58 15.19 3.00 21.07
C SER A 58 15.81 3.01 22.47
N ASP A 59 15.52 4.03 23.27
CA ASP A 59 16.13 4.25 24.59
C ASP A 59 17.66 4.10 24.60
N GLY A 60 18.31 4.63 23.57
CA GLY A 60 19.77 4.56 23.37
C GLY A 60 20.29 3.19 22.88
N LYS A 61 19.46 2.15 22.82
CA LYS A 61 19.82 0.84 22.24
C LYS A 61 19.73 0.92 20.71
N LEU A 62 20.79 0.50 20.01
CA LEU A 62 20.78 0.33 18.55
C LEU A 62 19.87 -0.85 18.17
N THR A 63 18.87 -0.60 17.33
CA THR A 63 17.84 -1.57 16.94
C THR A 63 17.83 -1.87 15.45
N ALA A 64 18.39 -1.00 14.62
CA ALA A 64 18.49 -1.19 13.18
C ALA A 64 19.70 -0.48 12.61
N VAL A 65 20.27 -1.04 11.54
CA VAL A 65 21.32 -0.42 10.72
C VAL A 65 20.98 -0.70 9.26
N THR A 66 20.94 0.35 8.45
CA THR A 66 20.79 0.26 6.99
C THR A 66 22.04 0.82 6.32
N ASP A 67 22.64 0.07 5.41
CA ASP A 67 23.66 0.59 4.50
C ASP A 67 23.05 1.58 3.48
N LEU A 68 23.48 2.84 3.56
CA LEU A 68 23.02 3.90 2.66
C LEU A 68 23.70 3.86 1.30
N LYS A 69 24.78 3.11 1.12
CA LYS A 69 25.39 2.93 -0.22
C LYS A 69 24.42 2.16 -1.13
N SER A 70 23.83 1.10 -0.57
CA SER A 70 22.84 0.28 -1.25
C SER A 70 21.44 0.90 -1.24
N ASN A 71 21.13 1.73 -0.23
CA ASN A 71 19.79 2.30 -0.02
C ASN A 71 19.83 3.82 0.24
N PRO A 72 20.34 4.65 -0.70
CA PRO A 72 20.61 6.07 -0.44
C PRO A 72 19.36 6.89 -0.10
N ALA A 73 18.18 6.48 -0.59
CA ALA A 73 16.93 7.16 -0.30
C ALA A 73 16.54 7.11 1.20
N GLN A 74 17.06 6.14 1.97
CA GLN A 74 16.78 6.05 3.41
C GLN A 74 17.46 7.15 4.23
N ALA A 75 18.44 7.87 3.68
CA ALA A 75 19.03 9.03 4.36
C ALA A 75 17.99 10.12 4.69
N ALA A 76 16.85 10.15 3.96
CA ALA A 76 15.74 11.05 4.26
C ALA A 76 15.08 10.81 5.63
N MET A 77 15.38 9.67 6.28
CA MET A 77 14.89 9.35 7.62
C MET A 77 15.71 10.01 8.74
N ASP A 78 16.79 10.73 8.43
CA ASP A 78 17.59 11.41 9.45
C ASP A 78 16.73 12.33 10.33
N GLY A 79 16.82 12.16 11.65
CA GLY A 79 16.04 12.90 12.63
C GLY A 79 14.57 12.48 12.73
N MET A 80 14.07 11.59 11.87
CA MET A 80 12.70 11.08 11.97
C MET A 80 12.51 10.21 13.22
N LYS A 81 11.23 10.01 13.57
CA LYS A 81 10.81 9.15 14.68
C LYS A 81 9.69 8.22 14.24
N SER A 82 9.62 7.03 14.81
CA SER A 82 8.41 6.22 14.76
C SER A 82 8.00 5.71 16.15
N VAL A 83 6.73 5.36 16.29
CA VAL A 83 6.13 4.88 17.54
C VAL A 83 5.28 3.66 17.23
N VAL A 84 5.53 2.57 17.95
CA VAL A 84 4.64 1.40 17.98
C VAL A 84 3.92 1.39 19.32
N SER A 85 2.59 1.22 19.31
CA SER A 85 1.74 1.19 20.50
C SER A 85 0.81 -0.01 20.49
N GLU A 86 0.65 -0.66 21.64
CA GLU A 86 -0.35 -1.70 21.92
C GLU A 86 -1.28 -1.28 23.07
N LYS A 87 -1.46 0.04 23.28
CA LYS A 87 -2.35 0.59 24.32
C LYS A 87 -3.81 0.12 24.18
N ASN A 88 -4.24 -0.19 22.95
CA ASN A 88 -5.56 -0.74 22.63
C ASN A 88 -5.60 -2.29 22.67
N GLY A 89 -4.56 -2.93 23.23
CA GLY A 89 -4.41 -4.38 23.34
C GLY A 89 -3.39 -4.95 22.36
N LYS A 90 -2.78 -6.10 22.74
CA LYS A 90 -1.70 -6.77 21.98
C LYS A 90 -2.04 -7.13 20.54
N LEU A 91 -3.32 -7.27 20.22
CA LEU A 91 -3.80 -7.61 18.88
C LEU A 91 -4.35 -6.39 18.11
N ASN A 92 -4.26 -5.19 18.69
CA ASN A 92 -4.66 -3.95 18.02
C ASN A 92 -3.50 -2.94 18.00
N PRO A 93 -2.32 -3.31 17.44
CA PRO A 93 -1.20 -2.39 17.43
C PRO A 93 -1.46 -1.19 16.51
N GLU A 94 -0.82 -0.08 16.86
CA GLU A 94 -0.78 1.14 16.08
C GLU A 94 0.69 1.51 15.80
N TYR A 95 0.98 1.94 14.58
CA TYR A 95 2.31 2.40 14.17
C TYR A 95 2.22 3.82 13.60
N LYS A 96 3.02 4.75 14.12
CA LYS A 96 3.05 6.15 13.70
C LYS A 96 4.45 6.54 13.26
N ILE A 97 4.55 7.31 12.19
CA ILE A 97 5.82 7.88 11.69
C ILE A 97 5.72 9.41 11.73
N PHE A 98 6.77 10.03 12.27
CA PHE A 98 6.90 11.47 12.42
C PHE A 98 8.15 11.95 11.67
N ALA A 99 8.02 13.10 11.00
CA ALA A 99 9.15 13.85 10.46
C ALA A 99 10.05 14.38 11.59
N ALA A 100 11.25 14.85 11.22
CA ALA A 100 12.20 15.41 12.17
C ALA A 100 11.69 16.67 12.91
N ASP A 101 10.76 17.41 12.30
CA ASP A 101 10.07 18.55 12.91
C ASP A 101 8.89 18.14 13.83
N GLY A 102 8.66 16.83 13.99
CA GLY A 102 7.57 16.28 14.80
C GLY A 102 6.23 16.16 14.08
N LYS A 103 6.12 16.54 12.80
CA LYS A 103 4.88 16.38 12.04
C LYS A 103 4.57 14.90 11.80
N LEU A 104 3.34 14.48 12.10
CA LEU A 104 2.85 13.14 11.78
C LEU A 104 2.78 12.97 10.26
N LEU A 105 3.46 11.96 9.72
CA LEU A 105 3.52 11.63 8.30
C LEU A 105 2.61 10.45 7.95
N SER A 106 2.54 9.45 8.83
CA SER A 106 1.66 8.31 8.61
C SER A 106 1.25 7.65 9.91
N GLU A 107 0.09 7.01 9.88
CA GLU A 107 -0.45 6.17 10.93
C GLU A 107 -0.94 4.85 10.31
N GLN A 108 -0.65 3.74 10.97
CA GLN A 108 -1.17 2.43 10.61
C GLN A 108 -1.83 1.81 11.83
N LYS A 109 -3.04 1.31 11.66
CA LYS A 109 -3.77 0.58 12.70
C LYS A 109 -4.06 -0.83 12.22
N PHE A 110 -3.91 -1.78 13.12
CA PHE A 110 -4.13 -3.18 12.82
C PHE A 110 -5.22 -3.73 13.72
N LYS A 111 -5.97 -4.69 13.19
CA LYS A 111 -6.72 -5.66 13.98
C LYS A 111 -6.19 -7.03 13.62
N LEU A 112 -5.51 -7.65 14.56
CA LEU A 112 -4.92 -8.97 14.42
C LEU A 112 -5.81 -10.01 15.10
N ASN A 113 -5.81 -11.23 14.59
CA ASN A 113 -6.44 -12.38 15.25
C ASN A 113 -5.39 -13.31 15.88
N LYS A 114 -4.11 -13.13 15.54
CA LYS A 114 -2.97 -13.86 16.08
C LYS A 114 -1.77 -12.92 16.22
N SER A 115 -0.96 -13.15 17.25
CA SER A 115 0.28 -12.40 17.42
C SER A 115 1.26 -12.71 16.28
N ILE A 116 1.87 -11.67 15.73
CA ILE A 116 2.88 -11.72 14.68
C ILE A 116 3.98 -10.71 14.99
N ARG A 117 5.13 -10.86 14.33
CA ARG A 117 6.14 -9.81 14.30
C ARG A 117 5.58 -8.65 13.48
N LEU A 118 5.23 -7.55 14.17
CA LEU A 118 4.50 -6.43 13.56
C LEU A 118 5.19 -5.90 12.31
N PHE A 119 6.52 -5.84 12.30
CA PHE A 119 7.29 -5.35 11.16
C PHE A 119 7.17 -6.24 9.90
N ASP A 120 6.79 -7.51 10.04
CA ASP A 120 6.60 -8.39 8.89
C ASP A 120 5.31 -8.03 8.11
N THR A 121 4.36 -7.31 8.73
CA THR A 121 3.14 -6.81 8.04
C THR A 121 3.47 -5.84 6.89
N ALA A 122 4.67 -5.28 6.88
CA ALA A 122 5.25 -4.59 5.74
C ALA A 122 5.15 -5.38 4.43
N ASN A 123 5.39 -6.68 4.51
CA ASN A 123 5.43 -7.56 3.36
C ASN A 123 4.03 -7.74 2.76
N ILE A 124 2.96 -7.62 3.56
CA ILE A 124 1.59 -7.58 3.04
C ILE A 124 1.44 -6.39 2.08
N MET A 125 1.84 -5.19 2.51
CA MET A 125 1.70 -3.99 1.68
C MET A 125 2.56 -4.07 0.42
N ALA A 126 3.83 -4.41 0.56
CA ALA A 126 4.74 -4.56 -0.58
C ALA A 126 4.23 -5.58 -1.59
N TYR A 127 3.66 -6.71 -1.13
CA TYR A 127 3.09 -7.71 -2.01
C TYR A 127 1.84 -7.20 -2.74
N LEU A 128 0.91 -6.57 -2.02
CA LEU A 128 -0.32 -6.01 -2.61
C LEU A 128 -0.04 -4.87 -3.58
N ASP A 129 1.06 -4.14 -3.40
CA ASP A 129 1.51 -3.08 -4.29
C ASP A 129 2.38 -3.61 -5.46
N GLY A 130 2.69 -4.92 -5.46
CA GLY A 130 3.45 -5.59 -6.52
C GLY A 130 4.96 -5.45 -6.43
N ASP A 131 5.48 -4.95 -5.31
CA ASP A 131 6.92 -4.72 -5.07
C ASP A 131 7.68 -6.01 -4.79
N ILE A 132 7.02 -7.04 -4.24
CA ILE A 132 7.61 -8.36 -3.97
C ILE A 132 6.72 -9.48 -4.51
N PRO A 133 7.29 -10.64 -4.90
CA PRO A 133 6.51 -11.78 -5.35
C PRO A 133 5.77 -12.46 -4.20
N TYR A 134 4.82 -13.32 -4.56
CA TYR A 134 4.16 -14.19 -3.58
C TYR A 134 5.16 -15.17 -2.94
N ASP A 135 4.95 -15.44 -1.66
CA ASP A 135 5.67 -16.40 -0.82
C ASP A 135 4.66 -17.00 0.15
N ASP A 136 4.73 -18.29 0.45
CA ASP A 136 3.78 -18.96 1.35
C ASP A 136 3.74 -18.33 2.76
N ARG A 137 4.84 -17.73 3.21
CA ARG A 137 4.92 -16.96 4.47
C ARG A 137 4.01 -15.73 4.47
N LEU A 138 3.70 -15.15 3.30
CA LEU A 138 2.73 -14.06 3.21
C LEU A 138 1.34 -14.53 3.62
N MET A 139 0.96 -15.76 3.27
CA MET A 139 -0.36 -16.27 3.66
C MET A 139 -0.46 -16.43 5.18
N GLU A 140 0.63 -16.79 5.86
CA GLU A 140 0.67 -16.80 7.33
C GLU A 140 0.43 -15.41 7.92
N LEU A 141 1.01 -14.37 7.30
CA LEU A 141 0.79 -12.98 7.70
C LEU A 141 -0.65 -12.53 7.44
N PHE A 142 -1.21 -12.81 6.26
CA PHE A 142 -2.60 -12.49 5.94
C PHE A 142 -3.57 -13.19 6.91
N ASN A 143 -3.34 -14.46 7.23
CA ASN A 143 -4.18 -15.21 8.16
C ASN A 143 -4.19 -14.60 9.58
N ALA A 144 -3.13 -13.90 9.98
CA ALA A 144 -3.04 -13.27 11.29
C ALA A 144 -3.72 -11.88 11.37
N VAL A 145 -4.10 -11.30 10.23
CA VAL A 145 -4.61 -9.93 10.12
C VAL A 145 -6.09 -9.98 9.73
N ASP A 146 -6.97 -9.36 10.51
CA ASP A 146 -8.36 -9.13 10.10
C ASP A 146 -8.48 -7.85 9.29
N THR A 147 -7.89 -6.75 9.79
CA THR A 147 -7.92 -5.44 9.12
C THR A 147 -6.64 -4.64 9.29
N MET A 148 -6.33 -3.82 8.28
CA MET A 148 -5.28 -2.80 8.33
C MET A 148 -5.85 -1.47 7.84
N GLU A 149 -5.64 -0.39 8.57
CA GLU A 149 -5.88 0.97 8.12
C GLU A 149 -4.53 1.67 8.00
N THR A 150 -4.30 2.39 6.90
CA THR A 150 -3.14 3.25 6.69
C THR A 150 -3.61 4.64 6.34
N ILE A 151 -3.15 5.63 7.10
CA ILE A 151 -3.41 7.04 6.89
C ILE A 151 -2.08 7.72 6.59
N GLY A 152 -1.94 8.31 5.41
CA GLY A 152 -0.81 9.17 5.05
C GLY A 152 -1.20 10.64 5.14
N TYR A 153 -0.36 11.47 5.75
CA TYR A 153 -0.56 12.90 5.91
C TYR A 153 0.37 13.68 4.98
N HIS A 154 -0.21 14.53 4.13
CA HIS A 154 0.53 15.37 3.21
C HIS A 154 0.80 16.77 3.79
N PRO A 155 1.78 17.53 3.24
CA PRO A 155 2.14 18.86 3.73
C PRO A 155 0.96 19.81 3.96
N ASN A 156 -0.12 19.68 3.18
CA ASN A 156 -1.32 20.53 3.23
C ASN A 156 -2.50 19.94 4.04
N ASN A 157 -2.25 19.03 4.99
CA ASN A 157 -3.26 18.30 5.77
C ASN A 157 -4.24 17.44 4.94
N VAL A 158 -3.94 17.26 3.66
CA VAL A 158 -4.62 16.29 2.81
C VAL A 158 -4.19 14.89 3.24
N LYS A 159 -5.15 13.96 3.30
CA LYS A 159 -4.87 12.59 3.72
C LYS A 159 -5.07 11.60 2.58
N TYR A 160 -4.34 10.50 2.66
CA TYR A 160 -4.59 9.29 1.91
C TYR A 160 -5.01 8.22 2.92
N ILE A 161 -6.10 7.50 2.67
CA ILE A 161 -6.57 6.41 3.53
C ILE A 161 -6.65 5.13 2.70
N LYS A 162 -5.97 4.06 3.15
CA LYS A 162 -6.06 2.70 2.61
C LYS A 162 -6.54 1.76 3.71
N ASN A 163 -7.69 1.14 3.51
CA ASN A 163 -8.21 0.09 4.38
C ASN A 163 -8.09 -1.26 3.69
N ILE A 164 -7.63 -2.27 4.41
CA ILE A 164 -7.53 -3.65 3.95
C ILE A 164 -8.34 -4.52 4.91
N TYR A 165 -9.19 -5.36 4.34
CA TYR A 165 -10.00 -6.34 5.05
C TYR A 165 -9.66 -7.71 4.51
N VAL A 166 -9.22 -8.62 5.38
CA VAL A 166 -8.89 -9.99 4.98
C VAL A 166 -10.10 -10.89 5.18
N ASN A 167 -10.44 -11.65 4.13
CA ASN A 167 -11.45 -12.69 4.19
C ASN A 167 -10.78 -14.07 4.22
N HIS A 168 -10.67 -14.61 5.43
CA HIS A 168 -10.02 -15.90 5.71
C HIS A 168 -10.76 -17.10 5.10
N LYS A 169 -12.03 -16.97 4.73
CA LYS A 169 -12.81 -18.10 4.19
C LYS A 169 -12.47 -18.42 2.74
N ASN A 170 -12.15 -17.39 1.96
CA ASN A 170 -11.88 -17.52 0.54
C ASN A 170 -10.52 -16.95 0.12
N ASN A 171 -9.67 -16.58 1.10
CA ASN A 171 -8.34 -16.03 0.88
C ASN A 171 -8.35 -14.81 -0.06
N THR A 172 -9.33 -13.91 0.14
CA THR A 172 -9.40 -12.64 -0.59
C THR A 172 -9.13 -11.47 0.34
N VAL A 173 -8.70 -10.35 -0.24
CA VAL A 173 -8.69 -9.06 0.45
C VAL A 173 -9.59 -8.07 -0.25
N LYS A 174 -10.31 -7.28 0.55
CA LYS A 174 -10.96 -6.06 0.10
C LYS A 174 -10.06 -4.88 0.45
N ILE A 175 -9.71 -4.05 -0.53
CA ILE A 175 -8.91 -2.85 -0.35
C ILE A 175 -9.79 -1.64 -0.69
N GLU A 176 -9.94 -0.71 0.24
CA GLU A 176 -10.60 0.58 -0.01
C GLU A 176 -9.56 1.70 0.03
N VAL A 177 -9.56 2.57 -0.97
CA VAL A 177 -8.65 3.72 -1.04
C VAL A 177 -9.45 5.02 -1.21
N LYS A 178 -9.16 5.98 -0.33
CA LYS A 178 -9.65 7.37 -0.41
C LYS A 178 -8.45 8.30 -0.46
N ASP A 179 -8.17 8.83 -1.64
CA ASP A 179 -7.07 9.75 -1.86
C ASP A 179 -7.58 11.19 -2.00
N TYR A 180 -7.52 11.95 -0.91
CA TYR A 180 -8.02 13.32 -0.88
C TYR A 180 -7.08 14.31 -1.60
N ARG A 181 -5.95 13.84 -2.15
CA ARG A 181 -5.08 14.65 -3.03
C ARG A 181 -5.69 14.83 -4.41
N GLU A 182 -6.55 13.90 -4.80
CA GLU A 182 -7.29 13.96 -6.06
C GLU A 182 -8.55 14.80 -5.87
N ASN A 183 -8.86 15.66 -6.84
CA ASN A 183 -10.05 16.50 -6.84
C ASN A 183 -10.77 16.40 -8.21
N PRO A 184 -11.97 15.79 -8.27
CA PRO A 184 -12.69 15.15 -7.17
C PRO A 184 -12.02 13.86 -6.69
N MET A 185 -12.09 13.60 -5.38
CA MET A 185 -11.68 12.31 -4.81
C MET A 185 -12.67 11.22 -5.28
N MET A 186 -12.16 10.17 -5.90
CA MET A 186 -12.92 8.94 -6.17
C MET A 186 -12.60 7.88 -5.13
N LEU A 187 -13.62 7.15 -4.68
CA LEU A 187 -13.40 5.97 -3.84
C LEU A 187 -12.99 4.80 -4.75
N GLN A 188 -11.89 4.15 -4.44
CA GLN A 188 -11.49 2.91 -5.09
C GLN A 188 -11.79 1.73 -4.16
N ILE A 189 -12.37 0.66 -4.69
CA ILE A 189 -12.55 -0.62 -4.00
C ILE A 189 -11.98 -1.74 -4.87
N ALA A 190 -11.02 -2.49 -4.36
CA ALA A 190 -10.54 -3.71 -5.00
C ALA A 190 -10.92 -4.94 -4.17
N ASN A 191 -11.40 -5.99 -4.82
CA ASN A 191 -11.58 -7.31 -4.23
C ASN A 191 -10.71 -8.28 -5.01
N ILE A 192 -9.66 -8.81 -4.36
CA ILE A 192 -8.63 -9.62 -5.02
C ILE A 192 -8.33 -10.89 -4.22
N ASP A 193 -8.05 -11.97 -4.94
CA ASP A 193 -7.47 -13.18 -4.39
C ASP A 193 -6.03 -12.93 -3.95
N ILE A 194 -5.69 -13.39 -2.75
CA ILE A 194 -4.38 -13.14 -2.14
C ILE A 194 -3.27 -13.83 -2.94
N LYS A 195 -3.44 -15.07 -3.40
CA LYS A 195 -2.32 -15.81 -4.04
C LYS A 195 -2.01 -15.33 -5.44
N THR A 196 -3.03 -14.87 -6.15
CA THR A 196 -2.94 -14.57 -7.57
C THR A 196 -3.04 -13.08 -7.88
N LEU A 197 -3.29 -12.22 -6.88
CA LEU A 197 -3.57 -10.79 -7.06
C LEU A 197 -4.60 -10.54 -8.18
N SER A 198 -5.54 -11.47 -8.35
CA SER A 198 -6.54 -11.45 -9.42
C SER A 198 -7.90 -11.13 -8.83
N GLY A 199 -8.69 -10.33 -9.54
CA GLY A 199 -9.99 -9.90 -9.07
C GLY A 199 -10.51 -8.69 -9.81
N LYS A 200 -11.25 -7.84 -9.11
CA LYS A 200 -11.93 -6.68 -9.68
C LYS A 200 -11.64 -5.42 -8.87
N THR A 201 -11.37 -4.34 -9.56
CA THR A 201 -11.24 -2.99 -9.01
C THR A 201 -12.37 -2.12 -9.55
N GLU A 202 -12.98 -1.35 -8.65
CA GLU A 202 -14.08 -0.45 -8.94
C GLU A 202 -13.74 0.95 -8.42
N TYR A 203 -14.16 1.96 -9.16
CA TYR A 203 -14.02 3.35 -8.76
C TYR A 203 -15.40 3.98 -8.68
N PHE A 204 -15.61 4.84 -7.70
CA PHE A 204 -16.89 5.51 -7.46
C PHE A 204 -16.68 7.01 -7.40
N TYR A 205 -17.60 7.74 -8.02
CA TYR A 205 -17.72 9.19 -7.91
C TYR A 205 -17.98 9.62 -6.46
N PRO A 206 -17.76 10.91 -6.12
CA PRO A 206 -18.12 11.45 -4.80
C PRO A 206 -19.58 11.22 -4.42
N ASN A 207 -20.49 11.16 -5.39
CA ASN A 207 -21.91 10.88 -5.20
C ASN A 207 -22.23 9.38 -4.96
N GLY A 208 -21.22 8.52 -4.91
CA GLY A 208 -21.34 7.07 -4.68
C GLY A 208 -21.69 6.25 -5.92
N LYS A 209 -21.91 6.87 -7.09
CA LYS A 209 -22.19 6.14 -8.32
C LYS A 209 -20.90 5.54 -8.90
N LEU A 210 -21.06 4.39 -9.56
CA LEU A 210 -19.96 3.69 -10.22
C LEU A 210 -19.38 4.56 -11.33
N PHE A 211 -18.08 4.84 -11.24
CA PHE A 211 -17.30 5.51 -12.28
C PHE A 211 -16.65 4.50 -13.23
N SER A 212 -16.06 3.43 -12.70
CA SER A 212 -15.43 2.41 -13.54
C SER A 212 -15.31 1.06 -12.87
N THR A 213 -15.17 0.02 -13.68
CA THR A 213 -14.85 -1.35 -13.28
C THR A 213 -13.70 -1.87 -14.12
N MET A 214 -12.73 -2.53 -13.51
CA MET A 214 -11.59 -3.12 -14.19
C MET A 214 -11.27 -4.49 -13.59
N ASN A 215 -11.01 -5.47 -14.45
CA ASN A 215 -10.49 -6.76 -14.03
C ASN A 215 -8.96 -6.70 -13.90
N VAL A 216 -8.45 -7.40 -12.90
CA VAL A 216 -7.02 -7.52 -12.59
C VAL A 216 -6.67 -8.99 -12.59
N LYS A 217 -5.51 -9.33 -13.14
CA LYS A 217 -4.92 -10.67 -13.09
C LYS A 217 -3.44 -10.55 -12.77
N ASN A 218 -2.95 -11.29 -11.78
CA ASN A 218 -1.54 -11.23 -11.36
C ASN A 218 -1.06 -9.79 -11.09
N GLY A 219 -1.92 -8.98 -10.47
CA GLY A 219 -1.61 -7.58 -10.12
C GLY A 219 -1.65 -6.59 -11.28
N VAL A 220 -1.92 -7.01 -12.52
CA VAL A 220 -2.01 -6.13 -13.70
C VAL A 220 -3.41 -6.12 -14.31
N LEU A 221 -3.78 -5.04 -15.01
CA LEU A 221 -5.07 -4.93 -15.70
C LEU A 221 -5.19 -6.03 -16.78
N ASP A 222 -6.21 -6.87 -16.68
CA ASP A 222 -6.43 -7.97 -17.60
C ASP A 222 -7.92 -8.33 -17.63
N GLY A 223 -8.49 -8.38 -18.83
CA GLY A 223 -9.92 -8.53 -19.06
C GLY A 223 -10.64 -7.20 -19.26
N GLU A 224 -11.96 -7.22 -19.05
CA GLU A 224 -12.83 -6.10 -19.37
C GLU A 224 -12.59 -4.88 -18.46
N ALA A 225 -12.63 -3.69 -19.07
CA ALA A 225 -12.69 -2.41 -18.41
C ALA A 225 -13.92 -1.63 -18.91
N LYS A 226 -14.66 -1.04 -17.98
CA LYS A 226 -15.83 -0.20 -18.26
C LYS A 226 -15.72 1.12 -17.51
N LEU A 227 -16.06 2.23 -18.16
CA LEU A 227 -16.29 3.51 -17.48
C LEU A 227 -17.73 3.94 -17.72
N TYR A 228 -18.26 4.70 -16.76
CA TYR A 228 -19.62 5.18 -16.73
C TYR A 228 -19.64 6.70 -16.53
N TYR A 229 -20.66 7.35 -17.04
CA TYR A 229 -20.99 8.73 -16.71
C TYR A 229 -21.62 8.82 -15.31
N GLU A 230 -21.68 10.01 -14.73
CA GLU A 230 -22.37 10.25 -13.45
C GLU A 230 -23.88 9.97 -13.49
N ASN A 231 -24.48 9.92 -14.68
CA ASN A 231 -25.87 9.48 -14.85
C ASN A 231 -26.02 7.94 -14.82
N GLY A 232 -24.92 7.19 -14.71
CA GLY A 232 -24.87 5.73 -14.67
C GLY A 232 -24.79 5.05 -16.04
N LYS A 233 -24.87 5.81 -17.14
CA LYS A 233 -24.78 5.26 -18.49
C LYS A 233 -23.33 4.91 -18.85
N LEU A 234 -23.19 3.89 -19.67
CA LEU A 234 -21.88 3.46 -20.17
C LEU A 234 -21.22 4.57 -20.98
N LYS A 235 -19.96 4.85 -20.67
CA LYS A 235 -19.14 5.86 -21.33
C LYS A 235 -18.08 5.22 -22.22
N PHE A 236 -17.54 4.09 -21.79
CA PHE A 236 -16.40 3.46 -22.42
C PHE A 236 -16.33 1.96 -22.11
N THR A 237 -15.93 1.16 -23.08
CA THR A 237 -15.53 -0.24 -22.89
C THR A 237 -14.19 -0.52 -23.56
N ALA A 238 -13.39 -1.36 -22.92
CA ALA A 238 -12.15 -1.89 -23.47
C ALA A 238 -11.89 -3.29 -22.92
N THR A 239 -11.01 -4.03 -23.58
CA THR A 239 -10.38 -5.23 -23.01
C THR A 239 -8.90 -4.95 -22.82
N ASN A 240 -8.35 -5.39 -21.70
CA ASN A 240 -6.91 -5.35 -21.40
C ASN A 240 -6.34 -6.77 -21.46
N LYS A 241 -5.08 -6.88 -21.86
CA LYS A 241 -4.30 -8.11 -21.82
C LYS A 241 -2.90 -7.75 -21.33
N ASN A 242 -2.47 -8.34 -20.21
CA ASN A 242 -1.17 -8.08 -19.59
C ASN A 242 -0.86 -6.58 -19.40
N GLY A 243 -1.83 -5.82 -18.88
CA GLY A 243 -1.69 -4.40 -18.58
C GLY A 243 -1.84 -3.46 -19.79
N LYS A 244 -2.10 -3.99 -21.00
CA LYS A 244 -2.26 -3.18 -22.21
C LYS A 244 -3.64 -3.34 -22.82
N MET A 245 -4.23 -2.27 -23.33
CA MET A 245 -5.48 -2.35 -24.07
C MET A 245 -5.29 -3.22 -25.33
N ASN A 246 -6.21 -4.15 -25.56
CA ASN A 246 -6.16 -5.09 -26.66
C ASN A 246 -7.59 -5.46 -27.09
N GLY A 247 -7.86 -5.41 -28.39
CA GLY A 247 -9.19 -5.58 -28.98
C GLY A 247 -9.89 -4.24 -29.22
N ILE A 248 -11.22 -4.30 -29.30
CA ILE A 248 -12.04 -3.13 -29.64
C ILE A 248 -12.28 -2.29 -28.40
N VAL A 249 -11.99 -0.99 -28.53
CA VAL A 249 -12.40 0.05 -27.60
C VAL A 249 -13.60 0.78 -28.17
N THR A 250 -14.64 0.91 -27.37
CA THR A 250 -15.86 1.65 -27.76
C THR A 250 -16.12 2.79 -26.79
N THR A 251 -16.33 3.98 -27.33
CA THR A 251 -16.78 5.16 -26.58
C THR A 251 -18.23 5.45 -26.91
N TYR A 252 -19.00 5.80 -25.89
CA TYR A 252 -20.42 6.10 -25.98
C TYR A 252 -20.67 7.54 -25.52
N SER A 253 -21.65 8.21 -26.12
CA SER A 253 -22.19 9.48 -25.61
C SER A 253 -23.15 9.26 -24.44
N GLU A 254 -23.53 10.34 -23.75
CA GLU A 254 -24.48 10.29 -22.64
C GLU A 254 -25.91 9.87 -23.04
N ASP A 255 -26.26 9.87 -24.32
CA ASP A 255 -27.51 9.30 -24.82
C ASP A 255 -27.38 7.79 -25.13
N GLY A 256 -26.17 7.22 -25.02
CA GLY A 256 -25.87 5.81 -25.24
C GLY A 256 -25.46 5.45 -26.67
N LYS A 257 -25.32 6.43 -27.58
CA LYS A 257 -24.85 6.17 -28.94
C LYS A 257 -23.35 5.93 -28.97
N VAL A 258 -22.91 5.02 -29.83
CA VAL A 258 -21.48 4.85 -30.12
C VAL A 258 -20.98 6.11 -30.82
N THR A 259 -19.93 6.73 -30.26
CA THR A 259 -19.29 7.92 -30.83
C THR A 259 -17.93 7.61 -31.44
N LYS A 260 -17.27 6.53 -30.98
CA LYS A 260 -15.97 6.11 -31.50
C LYS A 260 -15.75 4.62 -31.28
N GLN A 261 -15.18 3.95 -32.27
CA GLN A 261 -14.63 2.60 -32.12
C GLN A 261 -13.21 2.54 -32.68
N ILE A 262 -12.31 1.92 -31.91
CA ILE A 262 -10.90 1.77 -32.27
C ILE A 262 -10.49 0.32 -31.98
N GLU A 263 -9.81 -0.31 -32.93
CA GLU A 263 -9.13 -1.57 -32.70
C GLU A 263 -7.71 -1.31 -32.20
N LEU A 264 -7.36 -1.84 -31.03
CA LEU A 264 -6.03 -1.76 -30.43
C LEU A 264 -5.38 -3.13 -30.39
N LYS A 265 -4.07 -3.19 -30.59
CA LYS A 265 -3.25 -4.38 -30.34
C LYS A 265 -2.05 -3.98 -29.49
N ASP A 266 -1.92 -4.60 -28.32
CA ASP A 266 -0.83 -4.35 -27.38
C ASP A 266 -0.63 -2.84 -27.06
N GLY A 267 -1.75 -2.11 -26.95
CA GLY A 267 -1.81 -0.68 -26.67
C GLY A 267 -1.70 0.24 -27.90
N GLU A 268 -1.43 -0.29 -29.09
CA GLU A 268 -1.27 0.50 -30.31
C GLU A 268 -2.53 0.47 -31.18
N ILE A 269 -2.86 1.61 -31.79
CA ILE A 269 -4.00 1.75 -32.70
C ILE A 269 -3.70 0.95 -33.97
N VAL A 270 -4.53 -0.05 -34.24
CA VAL A 270 -4.53 -0.80 -35.50
C VAL A 270 -5.34 -0.03 -36.54
N ARG A 271 -6.57 0.36 -36.18
CA ARG A 271 -7.46 1.16 -37.03
C ARG A 271 -8.61 1.77 -36.24
N GLU A 272 -9.20 2.82 -36.81
CA GLU A 272 -10.51 3.31 -36.40
C GLU A 272 -11.59 2.56 -37.18
N ILE A 273 -12.68 2.19 -36.50
CA ILE A 273 -13.83 1.51 -37.08
C ILE A 273 -14.89 2.58 -37.33
N GLN A 274 -15.25 2.76 -38.61
CA GLN A 274 -16.26 3.72 -39.08
C GLN A 274 -17.65 3.08 -39.09
#